data_AF-Q6NTL1-F1
#
_entry.id   AF-Q6NTL1-F1
#
_cell.length_a   1.000
_cell.length_b   1.000
_cell.length_c   1.000
_cell.angle_alpha   90.00
_cell.angle_beta   90.00
_cell.angle_gamma   90.00
#
_symmetry.space_group_name_H-M   'P 1'
#
loop_
_entity.id
_entity.type
_entity.pdbx_description
1 polymer ?
#
loop_
_entity_poly.entity_id
_entity_poly.type
_entity_poly.pdbx_seq_one_letter_code
_entity_poly.pdbx_strand_id
1 'polypeptide(L)'
;MDDFSSISLLSLAMLVGCYVSGIIPLAVNFSEEKLKLVTVLGAGLLCGTALAVIIPEGVHALYEEILEAKHHDLGEIHKVKEAETGAETSVAHEHDHSNLHAYIGVSLVLGFVFMLLVDQIGSSHMHSADDPEAARAASSKITTTLGLVVHAAADGVALGAAASTSQTSVQLIVFVAIMLHKAPAAFGLVSFLMHAGLERNRIRKHLLVFALAAPVLSMLTYLGLSKSSKEALSEINATGVAMLFSAGTFLYVATVHVLPEVGGMGHSHKPDVGAAKGLSRLEVCALVLGCLIPLVLSIGHQH
;
A
#
# COMPACT_ATOMS: atom_id res chain seq x y z
N MET A 1 14.55 -15.40 -16.57
CA MET A 1 14.11 -15.80 -15.21
C MET A 1 12.61 -16.01 -15.34
N ASP A 2 12.08 -17.12 -14.83
CA ASP A 2 10.63 -17.36 -14.84
C ASP A 2 9.94 -16.33 -13.94
N ASP A 3 8.73 -15.87 -14.27
CA ASP A 3 8.00 -14.86 -13.49
C ASP A 3 7.84 -15.26 -12.02
N PHE A 4 7.69 -16.56 -11.76
CA PHE A 4 7.68 -17.11 -10.40
C PHE A 4 9.02 -16.91 -9.66
N SER A 5 10.14 -17.07 -10.37
CA SER A 5 11.48 -16.86 -9.79
C SER A 5 11.76 -15.38 -9.51
N SER A 6 11.27 -14.47 -10.36
CA SER A 6 11.42 -13.03 -10.15
C SER A 6 10.62 -12.57 -8.93
N ILE A 7 9.34 -12.93 -8.82
CA ILE A 7 8.52 -12.57 -7.66
C ILE A 7 9.03 -13.21 -6.36
N SER A 8 9.53 -14.45 -6.41
CA SER A 8 10.13 -15.09 -5.25
C SER A 8 11.39 -14.34 -4.79
N LEU A 9 12.23 -13.88 -5.71
CA LEU A 9 13.43 -13.11 -5.39
C LEU A 9 13.06 -11.74 -4.80
N LEU A 10 12.13 -11.02 -5.42
CA LEU A 10 11.67 -9.72 -4.93
C LEU A 10 11.00 -9.84 -3.56
N SER A 11 10.19 -10.89 -3.35
CA SER A 11 9.56 -11.18 -2.05
C SER A 11 10.59 -11.47 -0.97
N LEU A 12 11.64 -12.22 -1.28
CA LEU A 12 12.74 -12.45 -0.35
C LEU A 12 13.52 -11.16 -0.06
N ALA A 13 13.77 -10.34 -1.09
CA ALA A 13 14.42 -9.03 -0.94
C ALA A 13 13.59 -8.09 -0.06
N MET A 14 12.27 -8.07 -0.23
CA MET A 14 11.35 -7.31 0.63
C MET A 14 11.42 -7.78 2.07
N LEU A 15 11.36 -9.09 2.31
CA LEU A 15 11.47 -9.67 3.65
C LEU A 15 12.75 -9.21 4.35
N VAL A 16 13.90 -9.41 3.69
CA VAL A 16 15.22 -9.12 4.26
C VAL A 16 15.39 -7.63 4.47
N GLY A 17 15.12 -6.80 3.46
CA GLY A 17 15.28 -5.36 3.54
C GLY A 17 14.36 -4.73 4.60
N CYS A 18 13.12 -5.19 4.70
CA CYS A 18 12.17 -4.74 5.72
C CYS A 18 12.63 -5.14 7.13
N TYR A 19 12.99 -6.41 7.33
CA TYR A 19 13.44 -6.91 8.63
C TYR A 19 14.74 -6.22 9.07
N VAL A 20 15.74 -6.08 8.18
CA VAL A 20 16.98 -5.36 8.49
C VAL A 20 16.70 -3.92 8.88
N SER A 21 15.87 -3.21 8.12
CA SER A 21 15.50 -1.81 8.41
C SER A 21 14.83 -1.66 9.77
N GLY A 22 13.95 -2.60 10.14
CA GLY A 22 13.30 -2.60 11.46
C GLY A 22 14.24 -2.95 12.63
N ILE A 23 15.34 -3.68 12.39
CA ILE A 23 16.33 -3.95 13.45
C ILE A 23 17.21 -2.73 13.77
N ILE A 24 17.39 -1.81 12.82
CA ILE A 24 18.22 -0.59 12.99
C ILE A 24 17.91 0.17 14.29
N PRO A 25 16.65 0.55 14.60
CA PRO A 25 16.33 1.28 15.84
C PRO A 25 16.56 0.48 17.13
N LEU A 26 16.62 -0.86 17.07
CA LEU A 26 16.98 -1.70 18.23
C LEU A 26 18.48 -1.75 18.51
N ALA A 27 19.27 -1.56 17.45
CA ALA A 27 20.73 -1.62 17.49
C ALA A 27 21.36 -0.24 17.70
N VAL A 28 20.70 0.83 17.24
CA VAL A 28 21.19 2.21 17.27
C VAL A 28 20.20 3.09 18.02
N ASN A 29 20.70 3.84 19.00
CA ASN A 29 19.90 4.82 19.72
C ASN A 29 19.77 6.10 18.87
N PHE A 30 18.55 6.41 18.44
CA PHE A 30 18.23 7.65 17.73
C PHE A 30 17.63 8.67 18.71
N SER A 31 17.87 9.96 18.44
CA SER A 31 17.15 11.02 19.13
C SER A 31 15.71 11.12 18.61
N GLU A 32 14.79 11.59 19.46
CA GLU A 32 13.39 11.83 19.11
C GLU A 32 13.24 12.66 17.82
N GLU A 33 14.08 13.69 17.64
CA GLU A 33 14.08 14.52 16.44
C GLU A 33 14.41 13.73 15.16
N LYS A 34 15.37 12.81 15.22
CA LYS A 34 15.76 11.96 14.07
C LYS A 34 14.68 10.92 13.78
N LEU A 35 14.11 10.32 14.83
CA LEU A 35 12.99 9.38 14.70
C LEU A 35 11.80 10.05 14.02
N LYS A 36 11.47 11.26 14.46
CA LYS A 36 10.40 12.06 13.88
C LYS A 36 10.68 12.40 12.41
N LEU A 37 11.90 12.81 12.07
CA LEU A 37 12.27 13.11 10.68
C LEU A 37 12.13 11.89 9.76
N VAL A 38 12.59 10.70 10.19
CA VAL A 38 12.46 9.44 9.44
C VAL A 38 10.99 9.05 9.27
N THR A 39 10.18 9.23 10.32
CA THR A 39 8.74 8.93 10.29
C THR A 39 7.99 9.87 9.33
N VAL A 40 8.28 11.18 9.37
CA VAL A 40 7.70 12.17 8.45
C VAL A 40 8.11 11.90 6.99
N LEU A 41 9.39 11.59 6.76
CA LEU A 41 9.88 11.20 5.44
C LEU A 41 9.17 9.94 4.95
N GLY A 42 8.99 8.94 5.82
CA GLY A 42 8.25 7.71 5.54
C GLY A 42 6.79 7.98 5.16
N ALA A 43 6.12 8.91 5.85
CA ALA A 43 4.76 9.34 5.51
C ALA A 43 4.69 9.90 4.08
N GLY A 44 5.66 10.75 3.73
CA GLY A 44 5.77 11.32 2.39
C GLY A 44 6.01 10.25 1.34
N LEU A 45 6.93 9.32 1.60
CA LEU A 45 7.23 8.19 0.71
C LEU A 45 6.00 7.29 0.50
N LEU A 46 5.20 7.07 1.54
CA LEU A 46 3.97 6.29 1.46
C LEU A 46 2.91 7.01 0.62
N CYS A 47 2.67 8.31 0.86
CA CYS A 47 1.80 9.14 0.03
C CYS A 47 2.25 9.17 -1.44
N GLY A 48 3.54 9.41 -1.67
CA GLY A 48 4.12 9.44 -3.02
C GLY A 48 4.00 8.09 -3.72
N THR A 49 4.25 6.99 -3.00
CA THR A 49 4.09 5.63 -3.55
C THR A 49 2.65 5.39 -3.98
N ALA A 50 1.67 5.72 -3.14
CA ALA A 50 0.27 5.57 -3.48
C ALA A 50 -0.13 6.42 -4.69
N LEU A 51 0.17 7.73 -4.67
CA LEU A 51 -0.33 8.69 -5.65
C LEU A 51 0.44 8.68 -6.97
N ALA A 52 1.76 8.45 -6.95
CA ALA A 52 2.62 8.59 -8.12
C ALA A 52 3.01 7.26 -8.76
N VAL A 53 2.84 6.13 -8.07
CA VAL A 53 3.20 4.81 -8.59
C VAL A 53 1.99 3.88 -8.60
N ILE A 54 1.46 3.50 -7.44
CA ILE A 54 0.45 2.44 -7.37
C ILE A 54 -0.87 2.83 -8.03
N ILE A 55 -1.35 4.07 -7.85
CA ILE A 55 -2.57 4.53 -8.52
C ILE A 55 -2.37 4.57 -10.04
N PRO A 56 -1.36 5.26 -10.61
CA PRO A 56 -1.13 5.25 -12.05
C PRO A 56 -1.00 3.84 -12.65
N GLU A 57 -0.21 2.95 -12.03
CA GLU A 57 -0.04 1.58 -12.53
C GLU A 57 -1.32 0.77 -12.40
N GLY A 58 -2.05 0.93 -11.28
CA GLY A 58 -3.34 0.28 -11.07
C GLY A 58 -4.39 0.73 -12.08
N VAL A 59 -4.41 2.02 -12.43
CA VAL A 59 -5.25 2.55 -13.50
C VAL A 59 -4.80 1.99 -14.85
N HIS A 60 -3.50 2.00 -15.15
CA HIS A 60 -2.97 1.49 -16.42
C HIS A 60 -3.38 0.03 -16.66
N ALA A 61 -3.18 -0.86 -15.68
CA ALA A 61 -3.60 -2.25 -15.76
C ALA A 61 -5.12 -2.40 -15.96
N LEU A 62 -5.92 -1.53 -15.33
CA LEU A 62 -7.37 -1.49 -15.49
C LEU A 62 -7.80 -1.16 -16.93
N TYR A 63 -7.09 -0.26 -17.60
CA TYR A 63 -7.36 0.11 -18.99
C TYR A 63 -6.86 -0.96 -19.97
N GLU A 64 -5.71 -1.59 -19.72
CA GLU A 64 -5.17 -2.65 -20.59
C GLU A 64 -6.10 -3.87 -20.65
N GLU A 65 -6.57 -4.38 -19.50
CA GLU A 65 -7.46 -5.55 -19.46
C GLU A 65 -8.78 -5.31 -20.23
N ILE A 66 -9.31 -4.09 -20.22
CA ILE A 66 -10.53 -3.72 -20.95
C ILE A 66 -10.28 -3.61 -22.45
N LEU A 67 -9.14 -3.04 -22.87
CA LEU A 67 -8.78 -2.96 -24.28
C LEU A 67 -8.65 -4.36 -24.88
N GLU A 68 -8.04 -5.29 -24.15
CA GLU A 68 -7.95 -6.71 -24.55
C GLU A 68 -9.34 -7.36 -24.67
N ALA A 69 -10.22 -7.13 -23.68
CA ALA A 69 -11.59 -7.64 -23.72
C ALA A 69 -12.37 -7.12 -24.94
N LYS A 70 -12.22 -5.84 -25.29
CA LYS A 70 -12.83 -5.25 -26.49
C LYS A 70 -12.29 -5.84 -27.79
N HIS A 71 -10.99 -6.11 -27.89
CA HIS A 71 -10.42 -6.75 -29.07
C HIS A 71 -10.96 -8.18 -29.27
N HIS A 72 -11.24 -8.89 -28.18
CA HIS A 72 -11.83 -10.22 -28.25
C HIS A 72 -13.31 -10.17 -28.69
N ASP A 73 -14.11 -9.24 -28.14
CA ASP A 73 -15.52 -9.05 -28.52
C ASP A 73 -15.66 -8.56 -29.98
N LEU A 74 -14.81 -7.62 -30.43
CA LEU A 74 -14.78 -7.23 -31.84
C LEU A 74 -14.28 -8.35 -32.76
N GLY A 75 -13.38 -9.22 -32.30
CA GLY A 75 -12.90 -10.37 -33.05
C GLY A 75 -13.97 -11.45 -33.26
N GLU A 76 -14.82 -11.68 -32.26
CA GLU A 76 -16.00 -12.54 -32.39
C GLU A 76 -17.07 -11.89 -33.27
N ILE A 77 -17.30 -10.59 -33.14
CA ILE A 77 -18.20 -9.85 -34.04
C ILE A 77 -17.67 -9.84 -35.47
N HIS A 78 -16.35 -9.78 -35.72
CA HIS A 78 -15.79 -9.86 -37.08
C HIS A 78 -15.99 -11.25 -37.69
N LYS A 79 -15.89 -12.33 -36.90
CA LYS A 79 -16.22 -13.68 -37.37
C LYS A 79 -17.72 -13.87 -37.67
N VAL A 80 -18.60 -13.10 -37.03
CA VAL A 80 -20.04 -13.13 -37.30
C VAL A 80 -20.43 -12.17 -38.45
N LYS A 81 -19.77 -11.02 -38.58
CA LYS A 81 -20.08 -9.98 -39.59
C LYS A 81 -19.42 -10.18 -40.96
N GLU A 82 -18.42 -11.05 -41.10
CA GLU A 82 -18.01 -11.46 -42.46
C GLU A 82 -19.15 -12.16 -43.24
N ALA A 83 -20.24 -12.55 -42.58
CA ALA A 83 -21.45 -13.05 -43.23
C ALA A 83 -22.47 -11.97 -43.65
N GLU A 84 -22.43 -10.74 -43.11
CA GLU A 84 -23.42 -9.71 -43.47
C GLU A 84 -22.79 -8.32 -43.63
N THR A 85 -22.77 -7.90 -44.89
CA THR A 85 -22.52 -6.56 -45.42
C THR A 85 -22.80 -5.37 -44.50
N GLY A 86 -21.80 -4.50 -44.35
CA GLY A 86 -21.93 -3.04 -44.40
C GLY A 86 -22.76 -2.37 -43.30
N ALA A 87 -22.16 -2.10 -42.15
CA ALA A 87 -22.58 -0.99 -41.29
C ALA A 87 -21.39 -0.50 -40.44
N GLU A 88 -20.91 0.70 -40.77
CA GLU A 88 -19.97 1.50 -39.99
C GLU A 88 -20.50 1.65 -38.56
N THR A 89 -19.94 0.90 -37.60
CA THR A 89 -20.28 1.07 -36.19
C THR A 89 -19.34 2.13 -35.61
N SER A 90 -19.67 3.39 -35.89
CA SER A 90 -19.37 4.45 -34.92
C SER A 90 -20.42 4.37 -33.79
N VAL A 91 -20.05 4.80 -32.58
CA VAL A 91 -20.91 4.94 -31.39
C VAL A 91 -20.98 3.74 -30.42
N ALA A 92 -19.96 3.60 -29.56
CA ALA A 92 -20.10 3.03 -28.20
C ALA A 92 -18.96 3.45 -27.23
N HIS A 93 -18.26 4.58 -27.47
CA HIS A 93 -17.09 4.96 -26.65
C HIS A 93 -17.42 5.68 -25.33
N GLU A 94 -18.60 6.28 -25.16
CA GLU A 94 -18.84 7.17 -24.00
C GLU A 94 -19.34 6.47 -22.72
N HIS A 95 -20.06 5.34 -22.84
CA HIS A 95 -20.63 4.67 -21.66
C HIS A 95 -19.62 3.83 -20.85
N ASP A 96 -18.50 3.43 -21.45
CA ASP A 96 -17.56 2.51 -20.81
C ASP A 96 -16.50 3.24 -19.97
N HIS A 97 -16.06 4.42 -20.40
CA HIS A 97 -15.12 5.23 -19.62
C HIS A 97 -15.71 5.70 -18.28
N SER A 98 -17.02 5.95 -18.21
CA SER A 98 -17.67 6.36 -16.95
C SER A 98 -17.65 5.25 -15.90
N ASN A 99 -17.92 4.00 -16.30
CA ASN A 99 -17.83 2.83 -15.42
C ASN A 99 -16.39 2.63 -14.94
N LEU A 100 -15.42 2.86 -15.81
CA LEU A 100 -14.00 2.71 -15.49
C LEU A 100 -13.54 3.69 -14.40
N HIS A 101 -13.89 4.97 -14.56
CA HIS A 101 -13.62 5.97 -13.52
C HIS A 101 -14.33 5.63 -12.21
N ALA A 102 -15.52 5.03 -12.26
CA ALA A 102 -16.19 4.53 -11.06
C ALA A 102 -15.43 3.38 -10.40
N TYR A 103 -14.91 2.40 -11.15
CA TYR A 103 -14.09 1.32 -10.60
C TYR A 103 -12.83 1.83 -9.89
N ILE A 104 -12.20 2.87 -10.43
CA ILE A 104 -11.03 3.49 -9.80
C ILE A 104 -11.41 4.06 -8.44
N GLY A 105 -12.45 4.89 -8.39
CA GLY A 105 -12.92 5.51 -7.15
C GLY A 105 -13.39 4.49 -6.11
N VAL A 106 -14.19 3.50 -6.53
CA VAL A 106 -14.72 2.46 -5.64
C VAL A 106 -13.58 1.61 -5.07
N SER A 107 -12.60 1.20 -5.87
CA SER A 107 -11.48 0.38 -5.39
C SER A 107 -10.63 1.12 -4.35
N LEU A 108 -10.33 2.41 -4.60
CA LEU A 108 -9.58 3.24 -3.66
C LEU A 108 -10.33 3.44 -2.34
N VAL A 109 -11.61 3.78 -2.41
CA VAL A 109 -12.46 3.96 -1.22
C VAL A 109 -12.60 2.64 -0.46
N LEU A 110 -12.75 1.51 -1.17
CA LEU A 110 -12.85 0.20 -0.54
C LEU A 110 -11.58 -0.15 0.23
N GLY A 111 -10.40 0.10 -0.34
CA GLY A 111 -9.11 -0.07 0.36
C GLY A 111 -8.98 0.82 1.59
N PHE A 112 -9.37 2.09 1.47
CA PHE A 112 -9.34 3.05 2.57
C PHE A 112 -10.30 2.66 3.71
N VAL A 113 -11.55 2.33 3.37
CA VAL A 113 -12.57 1.91 4.34
C VAL A 113 -12.22 0.55 4.95
N PHE A 114 -11.65 -0.37 4.18
CA PHE A 114 -11.18 -1.64 4.72
C PHE A 114 -10.15 -1.43 5.84
N MET A 115 -9.15 -0.58 5.62
CA MET A 115 -8.18 -0.23 6.66
C MET A 115 -8.83 0.47 7.86
N LEU A 116 -9.81 1.34 7.62
CA LEU A 116 -10.59 1.95 8.69
C LEU A 116 -11.28 0.87 9.55
N LEU A 117 -11.96 -0.08 8.93
CA LEU A 117 -12.66 -1.15 9.63
C LEU A 117 -11.69 -2.04 10.41
N VAL A 118 -10.52 -2.37 9.85
CA VAL A 118 -9.47 -3.13 10.54
C VAL A 118 -9.04 -2.43 11.83
N ASP A 119 -8.83 -1.12 11.79
CA ASP A 119 -8.47 -0.34 12.96
C ASP A 119 -9.60 -0.29 14.00
N GLN A 120 -10.86 -0.12 13.56
CA GLN A 120 -12.02 -0.13 14.46
C GLN A 120 -12.21 -1.50 15.13
N ILE A 121 -12.07 -2.58 14.39
CA ILE A 121 -12.19 -3.95 14.92
C ILE A 121 -11.09 -4.19 15.95
N GLY A 122 -9.85 -3.82 15.64
CA GLY A 122 -8.72 -3.90 16.57
C GLY A 122 -8.96 -3.13 17.88
N SER A 123 -9.64 -1.99 17.81
CA SER A 123 -9.97 -1.17 18.98
C SER A 123 -11.09 -1.77 19.83
N SER A 124 -12.12 -2.31 19.18
CA SER A 124 -13.36 -2.78 19.81
C SER A 124 -13.19 -4.02 20.71
N HIS A 125 -12.23 -4.89 20.41
CA HIS A 125 -12.07 -6.17 21.12
C HIS A 125 -11.40 -6.07 22.50
N MET A 126 -10.96 -4.88 22.94
CA MET A 126 -10.19 -4.73 24.18
C MET A 126 -10.88 -3.94 25.31
N HIS A 127 -12.20 -3.73 25.25
CA HIS A 127 -12.97 -3.09 26.32
C HIS A 127 -13.21 -3.97 27.56
N SER A 128 -12.19 -4.66 28.06
CA SER A 128 -12.25 -5.40 29.33
C SER A 128 -10.90 -5.30 30.06
N ALA A 129 -10.59 -4.13 30.58
CA ALA A 129 -9.50 -3.93 31.53
C ALA A 129 -9.92 -2.92 32.59
N ASP A 130 -9.56 -3.20 33.84
CA ASP A 130 -9.98 -2.46 35.05
C ASP A 130 -9.48 -1.00 35.11
N ASP A 131 -8.49 -0.63 34.28
CA ASP A 131 -7.94 0.72 34.17
C ASP A 131 -8.18 1.30 32.77
N PRO A 132 -9.09 2.29 32.61
CA PRO A 132 -9.45 2.85 31.31
C PRO A 132 -8.31 3.61 30.60
N GLU A 133 -7.30 4.11 31.32
CA GLU A 133 -6.15 4.80 30.69
C GLU A 133 -5.14 3.79 30.16
N ALA A 134 -4.78 2.78 30.97
CA ALA A 134 -3.91 1.69 30.53
C ALA A 134 -4.55 0.87 29.39
N ALA A 135 -5.87 0.63 29.46
CA ALA A 135 -6.64 -0.03 28.42
C ALA A 135 -6.62 0.74 27.10
N ARG A 136 -6.80 2.08 27.14
CA ARG A 136 -6.72 2.95 25.95
C ARG A 136 -5.33 2.94 25.33
N ALA A 137 -4.28 3.06 26.13
CA ALA A 137 -2.91 3.01 25.63
C ALA A 137 -2.57 1.63 25.03
N ALA A 138 -3.04 0.54 25.65
CA ALA A 138 -2.82 -0.82 25.14
C ALA A 138 -3.61 -1.09 23.84
N SER A 139 -4.88 -0.66 23.78
CA SER A 139 -5.72 -0.75 22.58
C SER A 139 -5.10 0.03 21.41
N SER A 140 -4.69 1.28 21.62
CA SER A 140 -4.01 2.10 20.61
C SER A 140 -2.72 1.45 20.09
N LYS A 141 -1.94 0.81 20.96
CA LYS A 141 -0.72 0.08 20.55
C LYS A 141 -1.02 -1.09 19.63
N ILE A 142 -2.06 -1.86 19.93
CA ILE A 142 -2.44 -3.03 19.13
C ILE A 142 -3.07 -2.61 17.82
N THR A 143 -3.94 -1.60 17.81
CA THR A 143 -4.56 -1.07 16.57
C THR A 143 -3.51 -0.58 15.60
N THR A 144 -2.51 0.19 16.04
CA THR A 144 -1.43 0.66 15.16
C THR A 144 -0.63 -0.52 14.60
N THR A 145 -0.28 -1.51 15.42
CA THR A 145 0.47 -2.68 14.93
C THR A 145 -0.33 -3.53 13.96
N LEU A 146 -1.62 -3.75 14.22
CA LEU A 146 -2.51 -4.53 13.38
C LEU A 146 -2.74 -3.82 12.04
N GLY A 147 -3.03 -2.52 12.08
CA GLY A 147 -3.18 -1.69 10.88
C GLY A 147 -1.92 -1.73 10.02
N LEU A 148 -0.74 -1.54 10.62
CA LEU A 148 0.52 -1.62 9.88
C LEU A 148 0.79 -3.01 9.28
N VAL A 149 0.45 -4.10 9.98
CA VAL A 149 0.59 -5.46 9.44
C VAL A 149 -0.36 -5.69 8.25
N VAL A 150 -1.62 -5.24 8.35
CA VAL A 150 -2.60 -5.37 7.26
C VAL A 150 -2.23 -4.51 6.06
N HIS A 151 -1.68 -3.31 6.29
CA HIS A 151 -1.11 -2.49 5.23
C HIS A 151 0.11 -3.15 4.58
N ALA A 152 1.03 -3.74 5.36
CA ALA A 152 2.13 -4.50 4.81
C ALA A 152 1.65 -5.70 3.98
N ALA A 153 0.52 -6.30 4.36
CA ALA A 153 -0.17 -7.31 3.58
C ALA A 153 -0.67 -6.74 2.23
N ALA A 154 -1.25 -5.55 2.23
CA ALA A 154 -1.67 -4.85 1.02
C ALA A 154 -0.50 -4.46 0.09
N ASP A 155 0.70 -4.15 0.63
CA ASP A 155 1.91 -4.02 -0.20
C ASP A 155 2.16 -5.30 -1.02
N GLY A 156 1.99 -6.46 -0.36
CA GLY A 156 2.08 -7.76 -0.99
C GLY A 156 1.09 -7.92 -2.12
N VAL A 157 -0.17 -7.53 -1.89
CA VAL A 157 -1.22 -7.57 -2.93
C VAL A 157 -0.84 -6.71 -4.13
N ALA A 158 -0.37 -5.48 -3.92
CA ALA A 158 0.07 -4.61 -5.00
C ALA A 158 1.21 -5.23 -5.82
N LEU A 159 2.26 -5.75 -5.16
CA LEU A 159 3.39 -6.38 -5.88
C LEU A 159 2.97 -7.67 -6.59
N GLY A 160 2.14 -8.50 -5.94
CA GLY A 160 1.66 -9.75 -6.52
C GLY A 160 0.80 -9.53 -7.76
N ALA A 161 -0.04 -8.49 -7.74
CA ALA A 161 -0.81 -8.05 -8.89
C ALA A 161 0.11 -7.47 -9.99
N ALA A 162 1.05 -6.60 -9.65
CA ALA A 162 2.02 -6.07 -10.61
C ALA A 162 2.85 -7.19 -11.29
N ALA A 163 3.17 -8.25 -10.54
CA ALA A 163 3.89 -9.41 -11.04
C ALA A 163 3.05 -10.38 -11.88
N SER A 164 1.72 -10.33 -11.80
CA SER A 164 0.85 -11.09 -12.70
C SER A 164 0.66 -10.40 -14.06
N THR A 165 1.08 -9.14 -14.18
CA THR A 165 1.22 -8.47 -15.48
C THR A 165 2.43 -9.06 -16.21
N SER A 166 2.40 -9.08 -17.54
CA SER A 166 3.58 -9.43 -18.36
C SER A 166 4.63 -8.31 -18.42
N GLN A 167 4.44 -7.21 -17.68
CA GLN A 167 5.33 -6.06 -17.70
C GLN A 167 6.30 -6.10 -16.51
N THR A 168 7.52 -6.57 -16.77
CA THR A 168 8.58 -6.59 -15.75
C THR A 168 8.93 -5.19 -15.22
N SER A 169 8.74 -4.15 -16.03
CA SER A 169 8.95 -2.76 -15.63
C SER A 169 7.99 -2.33 -14.51
N VAL A 170 6.70 -2.68 -14.64
CA VAL A 170 5.67 -2.40 -13.62
C VAL A 170 5.97 -3.17 -12.32
N GLN A 171 6.37 -4.43 -12.44
CA GLN A 171 6.79 -5.22 -11.29
C GLN A 171 7.95 -4.55 -10.51
N LEU A 172 8.98 -4.07 -11.22
CA LEU A 172 10.16 -3.46 -10.61
C LEU A 172 9.87 -2.09 -10.01
N ILE A 173 9.12 -1.22 -10.70
CA ILE A 173 8.80 0.11 -10.16
C ILE A 173 7.94 0.00 -8.89
N VAL A 174 6.94 -0.89 -8.90
CA VAL A 174 6.10 -1.16 -7.72
C VAL A 174 6.95 -1.69 -6.57
N PHE A 175 7.85 -2.64 -6.83
CA PHE A 175 8.78 -3.15 -5.82
C PHE A 175 9.66 -2.05 -5.21
N VAL A 176 10.29 -1.21 -6.04
CA VAL A 176 11.16 -0.13 -5.55
C VAL A 176 10.35 0.89 -4.73
N ALA A 177 9.17 1.27 -5.20
CA ALA A 177 8.31 2.23 -4.49
C ALA A 177 7.82 1.67 -3.14
N ILE A 178 7.42 0.40 -3.10
CA ILE A 178 7.09 -0.29 -1.85
C ILE A 178 8.30 -0.29 -0.92
N MET A 179 9.47 -0.72 -1.41
CA MET A 179 10.68 -0.81 -0.58
C MET A 179 11.11 0.53 0.01
N LEU A 180 10.97 1.62 -0.76
CA LEU A 180 11.32 2.96 -0.31
C LEU A 180 10.56 3.40 0.92
N HIS A 181 9.25 3.13 1.01
CA HIS A 181 8.46 3.52 2.18
C HIS A 181 8.38 2.41 3.25
N LYS A 182 8.52 1.13 2.86
CA LYS A 182 8.45 -0.01 3.77
C LYS A 182 9.60 -0.05 4.77
N ALA A 183 10.79 0.38 4.36
CA ALA A 183 11.94 0.49 5.27
C ALA A 183 11.69 1.53 6.39
N PRO A 184 11.30 2.79 6.09
CA PRO A 184 10.82 3.75 7.08
C PRO A 184 9.62 3.26 7.91
N ALA A 185 8.67 2.54 7.30
CA ALA A 185 7.52 2.00 8.03
C ALA A 185 7.93 0.95 9.08
N ALA A 186 8.83 0.02 8.72
CA ALA A 186 9.39 -0.95 9.65
C ALA A 186 10.18 -0.28 10.80
N PHE A 187 10.95 0.76 10.45
CA PHE A 187 11.67 1.58 11.41
C PHE A 187 10.71 2.29 12.38
N GLY A 188 9.64 2.88 11.87
CA GLY A 188 8.58 3.55 12.64
C GLY A 188 7.87 2.59 13.58
N LEU A 189 7.44 1.42 13.08
CA LEU A 189 6.81 0.36 13.89
C LEU A 189 7.69 -0.03 15.08
N VAL A 190 8.97 -0.31 14.83
CA VAL A 190 9.87 -0.75 15.91
C VAL A 190 10.16 0.38 16.89
N SER A 191 10.35 1.60 16.40
CA SER A 191 10.52 2.77 17.26
C SER A 191 9.30 2.96 18.16
N PHE A 192 8.09 2.88 17.60
CA PHE A 192 6.84 2.94 18.37
C PHE A 192 6.76 1.85 19.45
N LEU A 193 7.07 0.60 19.10
CA LEU A 193 7.04 -0.51 20.05
C LEU A 193 8.09 -0.40 21.16
N MET A 194 9.25 0.21 20.86
CA MET A 194 10.29 0.52 21.86
C MET A 194 9.79 1.57 22.86
N HIS A 195 9.21 2.68 22.38
CA HIS A 195 8.64 3.72 23.24
C HIS A 195 7.43 3.21 24.04
N ALA A 196 6.68 2.25 23.48
CA ALA A 196 5.60 1.56 24.17
C ALA A 196 6.08 0.64 25.32
N GLY A 197 7.38 0.41 25.45
CA GLY A 197 7.99 -0.39 26.53
C GLY A 197 7.97 -1.89 26.30
N LEU A 198 7.73 -2.37 25.07
CA LEU A 198 7.73 -3.81 24.80
C LEU A 198 9.14 -4.40 24.88
N GLU A 199 9.21 -5.65 25.36
CA GLU A 199 10.46 -6.41 25.39
C GLU A 199 11.02 -6.64 23.99
N ARG A 200 12.35 -6.56 23.83
CA ARG A 200 13.05 -6.76 22.55
C ARG A 200 12.64 -8.02 21.80
N ASN A 201 12.38 -9.13 22.51
CA ASN A 201 11.95 -10.39 21.89
C ASN A 201 10.54 -10.30 21.30
N ARG A 202 9.62 -9.58 21.96
CA ARG A 202 8.27 -9.35 21.43
C ARG A 202 8.31 -8.42 20.23
N ILE A 203 9.14 -7.37 20.28
CA ILE A 203 9.34 -6.46 19.15
C ILE A 203 9.82 -7.24 17.91
N ARG A 204 10.82 -8.11 18.07
CA ARG A 204 11.32 -8.95 16.96
C ARG A 204 10.24 -9.85 16.35
N LYS A 205 9.32 -10.37 17.16
CA LYS A 205 8.18 -11.16 16.67
C LYS A 205 7.19 -10.30 15.86
N HIS A 206 6.82 -9.12 16.35
CA HIS A 206 5.94 -8.20 15.62
C HIS A 206 6.58 -7.74 14.31
N LEU A 207 7.87 -7.39 14.33
CA LEU A 207 8.63 -7.05 13.14
C LEU A 207 8.67 -8.21 12.13
N LEU A 208 8.85 -9.45 12.59
CA LEU A 208 8.84 -10.61 11.71
C LEU A 208 7.47 -10.81 11.04
N VAL A 209 6.37 -10.67 11.78
CA VAL A 209 5.01 -10.75 11.22
C VAL A 209 4.79 -9.65 10.18
N PHE A 210 5.16 -8.41 10.49
CA PHE A 210 5.10 -7.28 9.56
C PHE A 210 5.94 -7.52 8.29
N ALA A 211 7.17 -8.01 8.44
CA ALA A 211 8.07 -8.28 7.32
C ALA A 211 7.60 -9.46 6.44
N LEU A 212 6.91 -10.45 7.02
CA LEU A 212 6.37 -11.61 6.30
C LEU A 212 5.06 -11.31 5.56
N ALA A 213 4.25 -10.36 6.05
CA ALA A 213 2.93 -10.06 5.49
C ALA A 213 2.98 -9.78 3.97
N ALA A 214 3.88 -8.88 3.55
CA ALA A 214 4.06 -8.53 2.13
C ALA A 214 4.51 -9.73 1.26
N PRO A 215 5.63 -10.43 1.56
CA PRO A 215 6.07 -11.60 0.80
C PRO A 215 5.02 -12.69 0.66
N VAL A 216 4.31 -13.00 1.75
CA VAL A 216 3.28 -14.06 1.76
C VAL A 216 2.12 -13.69 0.84
N LEU A 217 1.60 -12.46 0.96
CA LEU A 217 0.47 -12.03 0.13
C LEU A 217 0.87 -11.72 -1.31
N SER A 218 2.09 -11.28 -1.58
CA SER A 218 2.61 -11.19 -2.95
C SER A 218 2.55 -12.55 -3.64
N MET A 219 3.02 -13.60 -2.98
CA MET A 219 3.01 -14.94 -3.54
C MET A 219 1.59 -15.49 -3.70
N LEU A 220 0.73 -15.30 -2.69
CA LEU A 220 -0.66 -15.73 -2.78
C LEU A 220 -1.43 -15.00 -3.87
N THR A 221 -1.25 -13.69 -4.01
CA THR A 221 -1.91 -12.87 -5.04
C THR A 221 -1.42 -13.28 -6.43
N TYR A 222 -0.11 -13.41 -6.64
CA TYR A 222 0.44 -13.86 -7.92
C TYR A 222 -0.10 -15.25 -8.30
N LEU A 223 -0.02 -16.23 -7.40
CA LEU A 223 -0.55 -17.56 -7.66
C LEU A 223 -2.06 -17.56 -7.87
N GLY A 224 -2.79 -16.70 -7.18
CA GLY A 224 -4.23 -16.53 -7.32
C GLY A 224 -4.61 -15.98 -8.70
N LEU A 225 -3.97 -14.90 -9.14
CA LEU A 225 -4.22 -14.27 -10.44
C LEU A 225 -3.71 -15.15 -11.59
N SER A 226 -2.51 -15.73 -11.48
CA SER A 226 -1.94 -16.61 -12.52
C SER A 226 -2.70 -17.93 -12.69
N LYS A 227 -3.35 -18.46 -11.65
CA LYS A 227 -4.21 -19.65 -11.77
C LYS A 227 -5.62 -19.31 -12.26
N SER A 228 -6.16 -18.17 -11.86
CA SER A 228 -7.54 -17.76 -12.20
C SER A 228 -7.73 -17.51 -13.69
N SER A 229 -6.65 -17.30 -14.46
CA SER A 229 -6.67 -17.26 -15.93
C SER A 229 -7.22 -18.53 -16.60
N LYS A 230 -7.49 -19.62 -15.87
CA LYS A 230 -7.98 -20.88 -16.47
C LYS A 230 -9.45 -21.23 -16.23
N GLU A 231 -10.14 -20.75 -15.18
CA GLU A 231 -11.44 -21.39 -14.83
C GLU A 231 -12.59 -20.54 -14.26
N ALA A 232 -12.45 -19.27 -13.83
CA ALA A 232 -13.64 -18.59 -13.28
C ALA A 232 -13.64 -17.05 -13.16
N LEU A 233 -12.55 -16.33 -13.39
CA LEU A 233 -12.56 -14.87 -13.27
C LEU A 233 -12.55 -14.19 -14.64
N SER A 234 -13.47 -14.61 -15.51
CA SER A 234 -13.81 -13.90 -16.75
C SER A 234 -14.59 -12.60 -16.53
N GLU A 235 -14.69 -12.11 -15.28
CA GLU A 235 -15.34 -10.84 -14.98
C GLU A 235 -14.41 -9.96 -14.13
N ILE A 236 -13.88 -8.93 -14.80
CA ILE A 236 -13.51 -7.64 -14.23
C ILE A 236 -12.12 -7.61 -13.55
N ASN A 237 -11.12 -7.20 -14.33
CA ASN A 237 -10.20 -6.14 -13.91
C ASN A 237 -9.38 -6.39 -12.62
N ALA A 238 -9.12 -7.65 -12.27
CA ALA A 238 -8.67 -8.03 -10.92
C ALA A 238 -7.31 -7.42 -10.57
N THR A 239 -6.40 -7.29 -11.53
CA THR A 239 -5.06 -6.74 -11.31
C THR A 239 -5.11 -5.26 -10.95
N GLY A 240 -5.81 -4.47 -11.77
CA GLY A 240 -6.01 -3.04 -11.54
C GLY A 240 -6.76 -2.76 -10.24
N VAL A 241 -7.84 -3.50 -9.98
CA VAL A 241 -8.60 -3.40 -8.72
C VAL A 241 -7.74 -3.74 -7.52
N ALA A 242 -6.92 -4.81 -7.57
CA ALA A 242 -6.04 -5.20 -6.46
C ALA A 242 -4.98 -4.14 -6.15
N MET A 243 -4.37 -3.53 -7.18
CA MET A 243 -3.43 -2.43 -7.00
C MET A 243 -4.11 -1.17 -6.45
N LEU A 244 -5.27 -0.78 -6.97
CA LEU A 244 -6.01 0.40 -6.52
C LEU A 244 -6.56 0.24 -5.10
N PHE A 245 -7.04 -0.96 -4.76
CA PHE A 245 -7.39 -1.31 -3.39
C PHE A 245 -6.19 -1.12 -2.47
N SER A 246 -5.01 -1.61 -2.87
CA SER A 246 -3.78 -1.45 -2.11
C SER A 246 -3.40 0.03 -1.93
N ALA A 247 -3.51 0.85 -2.97
CA ALA A 247 -3.31 2.29 -2.86
C ALA A 247 -4.26 2.97 -1.86
N GLY A 248 -5.53 2.54 -1.80
CA GLY A 248 -6.48 3.00 -0.78
C GLY A 248 -5.98 2.72 0.64
N THR A 249 -5.41 1.53 0.87
CA THR A 249 -4.81 1.20 2.18
C THR A 249 -3.60 2.07 2.52
N PHE A 250 -2.79 2.44 1.52
CA PHE A 250 -1.59 3.24 1.71
C PHE A 250 -1.94 4.67 2.12
N LEU A 251 -2.95 5.24 1.45
CA LEU A 251 -3.48 6.57 1.78
C LEU A 251 -4.07 6.61 3.19
N TYR A 252 -4.76 5.55 3.62
CA TYR A 252 -5.25 5.45 4.99
C TYR A 252 -4.11 5.46 6.00
N VAL A 253 -3.11 4.61 5.85
CA VAL A 253 -1.99 4.55 6.80
C VAL A 253 -1.22 5.87 6.84
N ALA A 254 -0.99 6.50 5.69
CA ALA A 254 -0.33 7.80 5.66
C ALA A 254 -1.12 8.87 6.43
N THR A 255 -2.45 8.91 6.27
CA THR A 255 -3.30 9.95 6.85
C THR A 255 -3.70 9.72 8.30
N VAL A 256 -3.82 8.46 8.74
CA VAL A 256 -4.35 8.12 10.07
C VAL A 256 -3.27 7.68 11.05
N HIS A 257 -2.29 6.88 10.60
CA HIS A 257 -1.22 6.41 11.49
C HIS A 257 -0.05 7.38 11.49
N VAL A 258 0.48 7.75 10.32
CA VAL A 258 1.79 8.41 10.28
C VAL A 258 1.70 9.93 10.47
N LEU A 259 0.82 10.63 9.72
CA LEU A 259 0.72 12.09 9.78
C LEU A 259 0.23 12.64 11.14
N PRO A 260 -0.74 12.02 11.83
CA PRO A 260 -1.18 12.50 13.15
C PRO A 260 -0.14 12.26 14.24
N GLU A 261 0.60 11.15 14.19
CA GLU A 261 1.67 10.86 15.14
C GLU A 261 2.76 11.94 15.11
N VAL A 262 3.12 12.46 13.92
CA VAL A 262 4.14 13.51 13.79
C VAL A 262 3.64 14.90 14.18
N GLY A 263 2.34 15.19 14.04
CA GLY A 263 1.74 16.44 14.54
C GLY A 263 1.44 16.42 16.04
N GLY A 264 1.15 15.23 16.58
CA GLY A 264 0.71 15.00 17.96
C GLY A 264 1.82 14.68 18.97
N MET A 265 3.04 14.33 18.53
CA MET A 265 4.20 14.03 19.38
C MET A 265 4.78 15.28 20.12
N GLY A 266 3.93 16.25 20.46
CA GLY A 266 4.23 17.28 21.44
C GLY A 266 3.82 16.81 22.82
N HIS A 267 4.64 15.97 23.48
CA HIS A 267 4.60 15.84 24.94
C HIS A 267 4.99 17.20 25.56
N SER A 268 4.02 18.10 25.66
CA SER A 268 4.14 19.30 26.46
C SER A 268 3.06 19.22 27.53
N HIS A 269 3.47 19.09 28.78
CA HIS A 269 2.66 19.22 29.99
C HIS A 269 2.06 20.63 30.18
N LYS A 270 1.60 21.27 29.09
CA LYS A 270 0.75 22.45 29.14
C LYS A 270 -0.51 22.15 28.35
N PRO A 271 -1.69 22.26 28.97
CA PRO A 271 -2.94 22.24 28.25
C PRO A 271 -3.07 23.59 27.53
N ASP A 272 -2.30 23.81 26.48
CA ASP A 272 -2.63 24.88 25.53
C ASP A 272 -3.76 24.34 24.66
N VAL A 273 -4.95 24.78 25.05
CA VAL A 273 -6.21 24.62 24.35
C VAL A 273 -6.04 25.06 22.90
N GLY A 274 -6.03 24.11 21.96
CA GLY A 274 -6.53 24.35 20.60
C GLY A 274 -5.56 24.55 19.44
N ALA A 275 -4.25 24.25 19.55
CA ALA A 275 -3.38 24.29 18.37
C ALA A 275 -2.57 23.00 18.24
N ALA A 276 -2.95 22.14 17.28
CA ALA A 276 -2.02 21.16 16.74
C ALA A 276 -0.74 21.91 16.35
N LYS A 277 0.39 21.63 17.01
CA LYS A 277 1.67 22.18 16.57
C LYS A 277 1.91 21.62 15.17
N GLY A 278 1.73 22.46 14.16
CA GLY A 278 2.02 22.11 12.78
C GLY A 278 3.47 21.61 12.63
N LEU A 279 3.74 20.97 11.49
CA LEU A 279 5.06 20.46 11.17
C LEU A 279 6.10 21.59 11.14
N SER A 280 7.29 21.32 11.68
CA SER A 280 8.46 22.19 11.52
C SER A 280 8.83 22.33 10.04
N ARG A 281 9.52 23.40 9.64
CA ARG A 281 9.97 23.60 8.25
C ARG A 281 10.80 22.42 7.72
N LEU A 282 11.63 21.82 8.59
CA LEU A 282 12.43 20.64 8.25
C LEU A 282 11.56 19.40 8.05
N GLU A 283 10.51 19.24 8.86
CA GLU A 283 9.56 18.13 8.74
C GLU A 283 8.73 18.27 7.47
N VAL A 284 8.24 19.48 7.16
CA VAL A 284 7.56 19.77 5.88
C VAL A 284 8.49 19.48 4.70
N CYS A 285 9.76 19.88 4.76
CA CYS A 285 10.73 19.59 3.72
C CYS A 285 10.93 18.08 3.54
N ALA A 286 11.08 17.32 4.63
CA ALA A 286 11.19 15.87 4.59
C ALA A 286 9.94 15.19 4.03
N LEU A 287 8.74 15.67 4.40
CA LEU A 287 7.47 15.18 3.88
C LEU A 287 7.39 15.39 2.36
N VAL A 288 7.68 16.61 1.91
CA VAL A 288 7.67 16.99 0.48
C VAL A 288 8.68 16.15 -0.30
N LEU A 289 9.91 16.02 0.20
CA LEU A 289 10.92 15.17 -0.42
C LEU A 289 10.44 13.71 -0.50
N GLY A 290 9.83 13.20 0.57
CA GLY A 290 9.23 11.87 0.58
C GLY A 290 8.17 11.70 -0.50
N CYS A 291 7.27 12.69 -0.69
CA CYS A 291 6.27 12.63 -1.76
C CYS A 291 6.88 12.68 -3.17
N LEU A 292 7.95 13.44 -3.36
CA LEU A 292 8.57 13.64 -4.68
C LEU A 292 9.49 12.49 -5.10
N ILE A 293 10.10 11.75 -4.17
CA ILE A 293 11.01 10.65 -4.52
C ILE A 293 10.31 9.56 -5.38
N PRO A 294 9.13 9.02 -5.00
CA PRO A 294 8.42 8.05 -5.84
C PRO A 294 7.93 8.64 -7.16
N LEU A 295 7.63 9.94 -7.20
CA LEU A 295 7.27 10.62 -8.44
C LEU A 295 8.41 10.65 -9.45
N VAL A 296 9.64 10.91 -9.00
CA VAL A 296 10.83 10.86 -9.87
C VAL A 296 11.06 9.45 -10.42
N LEU A 297 10.79 8.42 -9.62
CA LEU A 297 10.87 7.02 -10.08
C LEU A 297 9.82 6.70 -11.16
N SER A 298 8.61 7.24 -11.03
CA SER A 298 7.54 7.08 -12.04
C SER A 298 7.90 7.73 -13.36
N ILE A 299 8.42 8.95 -13.35
CA ILE A 299 8.79 9.67 -14.58
C ILE A 299 9.97 9.01 -15.28
N GLY A 300 10.96 8.52 -14.53
CA GLY A 300 12.19 7.94 -15.09
C GLY A 300 12.00 6.64 -15.89
N HIS A 301 10.84 5.99 -15.80
CA HIS A 301 10.55 4.71 -16.44
C HIS A 301 9.59 4.77 -17.64
N GLN A 302 9.14 5.96 -18.06
CA GLN A 302 8.38 6.13 -19.31
C GLN A 302 9.32 6.12 -20.54
N HIS A 303 9.99 5.00 -20.81
CA HIS A 303 10.71 4.69 -22.06
C HIS A 303 10.81 3.18 -22.25
#